data_AF-A0A955G2Q6-F1
#
_entry.id   AF-A0A955G2Q6-F1
#
_cell.length_a   1.000
_cell.length_b   1.000
_cell.length_c   1.000
_cell.angle_alpha   90.00
_cell.angle_beta   90.00
_cell.angle_gamma   90.00
#
_symmetry.space_group_name_H-M   'P 1'
#
loop_
_entity.id
_entity.type
_entity.pdbx_description
1 polymer ?
#
loop_
_entity_poly.entity_id
_entity_poly.type
_entity_poly.pdbx_seq_one_letter_code
_entity_poly.pdbx_strand_id
1 'polypeptide(L)'
;MIATLRGQVTKKTTNIVIECAGVGYGVTVSLSDIEVISNDSETKLYIYEHIKEDAHDLYGFLHETSKQLFEQLLSVKNIGPKAAMAILDIGTNEAVRNAIAGGDVKYLQLAKGVGKRAAEQVVVELRDKVGATVGDGAENLVHRSGVNANDEALQALVSLGYTESDAQNVTTAISVAHARGVAMLVGKQADLKIAEYTPLQIKQSLTGYGRATKQQVQEMVKISLGLQEVPKPDDCADALAAAIMHSNHR
;
A
#
# COMPACT_ATOMS: atom_id res chain seq x y z
N MET A 1 -4.02 -11.63 29.94
CA MET A 1 -3.99 -11.28 28.51
C MET A 1 -5.20 -10.43 28.18
N ILE A 2 -4.99 -9.13 28.05
CA ILE A 2 -5.98 -8.18 27.53
C ILE A 2 -5.83 -8.14 26.01
N ALA A 3 -6.82 -8.66 25.27
CA ALA A 3 -6.77 -8.72 23.81
C ALA A 3 -7.40 -7.50 23.13
N THR A 4 -8.45 -6.94 23.73
CA THR A 4 -9.16 -5.75 23.24
C THR A 4 -9.71 -4.94 24.39
N LEU A 5 -9.80 -3.62 24.21
CA LEU A 5 -10.54 -2.72 25.10
C LEU A 5 -11.57 -1.97 24.27
N ARG A 6 -12.77 -1.78 24.83
CA ARG A 6 -13.82 -0.95 24.24
C ARG A 6 -14.42 -0.08 25.33
N GLY A 7 -14.41 1.22 25.12
CA GLY A 7 -14.84 2.18 26.11
C GLY A 7 -14.63 3.62 25.66
N GLN A 8 -14.92 4.56 26.55
CA GLN A 8 -14.85 5.99 26.24
C GLN A 8 -13.42 6.50 26.45
N VAL A 9 -12.92 7.32 25.51
CA VAL A 9 -11.59 7.93 25.65
C VAL A 9 -11.68 9.23 26.44
N THR A 10 -11.24 9.19 27.70
CA THR A 10 -11.42 10.29 28.66
C THR A 10 -10.23 11.25 28.75
N LYS A 11 -9.05 10.82 28.32
CA LYS A 11 -7.84 11.67 28.31
C LYS A 11 -6.90 11.32 27.17
N LYS A 12 -6.26 12.33 26.58
CA LYS A 12 -5.15 12.19 25.63
C LYS A 12 -3.98 13.07 25.99
N THR A 13 -2.80 12.49 26.04
CA THR A 13 -1.52 13.20 26.11
C THR A 13 -0.53 12.55 25.15
N THR A 14 0.50 11.87 25.64
CA THR A 14 1.34 10.94 24.87
C THR A 14 0.74 9.53 24.82
N ASN A 15 -0.13 9.23 25.78
CA ASN A 15 -0.93 8.01 25.88
C ASN A 15 -2.41 8.42 25.95
N ILE A 16 -3.29 7.46 25.76
CA ILE A 16 -4.73 7.66 25.99
C ILE A 16 -5.18 6.96 27.27
N VAL A 17 -6.27 7.44 27.87
CA VAL A 17 -7.01 6.72 28.90
C VAL A 17 -8.35 6.30 28.31
N ILE A 18 -8.61 4.98 28.29
CA ILE A 18 -9.89 4.40 27.88
C ILE A 18 -10.61 3.84 29.10
N GLU A 19 -11.83 4.31 29.35
CA GLU A 19 -12.63 3.90 30.49
C GLU A 19 -13.57 2.76 30.10
N CYS A 20 -13.38 1.60 30.72
CA CYS A 20 -14.20 0.41 30.52
C CYS A 20 -14.84 0.03 31.86
N ALA A 21 -16.17 0.15 31.95
CA ALA A 21 -16.94 -0.19 33.17
C ALA A 21 -16.40 0.45 34.47
N GLY A 22 -15.99 1.72 34.41
CA GLY A 22 -15.46 2.47 35.56
C GLY A 22 -13.96 2.27 35.83
N VAL A 23 -13.25 1.51 35.00
CA VAL A 23 -11.79 1.32 35.10
C VAL A 23 -11.10 2.03 33.95
N GLY A 24 -10.21 2.97 34.27
CA GLY A 24 -9.40 3.70 33.29
C GLY A 24 -8.10 2.96 32.96
N TYR A 25 -7.96 2.51 31.72
CA TYR A 25 -6.75 1.84 31.22
C TYR A 25 -5.86 2.86 30.49
N GLY A 26 -4.62 3.00 30.94
CA GLY A 26 -3.60 3.76 30.20
C GLY A 26 -3.06 2.94 29.03
N VAL A 27 -3.24 3.44 27.81
CA VAL A 27 -2.84 2.73 26.58
C VAL A 27 -1.95 3.64 25.73
N THR A 28 -0.79 3.11 25.35
CA THR A 28 0.10 3.75 24.38
C THR A 28 -0.41 3.42 22.98
N VAL A 29 -0.61 4.43 22.14
CA VAL A 29 -1.08 4.28 20.75
C VAL A 29 -0.09 4.96 19.81
N SER A 30 -0.18 4.69 18.51
CA SER A 30 0.64 5.39 17.51
C SER A 30 0.27 6.87 17.44
N LEU A 31 1.18 7.70 16.93
CA LEU A 31 0.90 9.11 16.68
C LEU A 31 -0.21 9.29 15.65
N SER A 32 -0.30 8.40 14.66
CA SER A 32 -1.40 8.38 13.70
C SER A 32 -2.75 8.08 14.36
N ASP A 33 -2.79 7.11 15.28
CA ASP A 33 -4.04 6.71 15.94
C ASP A 33 -4.49 7.78 16.94
N ILE A 34 -3.57 8.48 17.62
CA ILE A 34 -3.93 9.51 18.62
C ILE A 34 -4.65 10.71 17.98
N GLU A 35 -4.30 11.06 16.74
CA GLU A 35 -4.91 12.14 15.97
C GLU A 35 -6.33 11.79 15.49
N VAL A 36 -6.54 10.52 15.11
CA VAL A 36 -7.84 10.03 14.60
C VAL A 36 -8.84 9.81 15.72
N ILE A 37 -8.39 9.30 16.87
CA ILE A 37 -9.27 9.09 18.02
C ILE A 37 -9.78 10.47 18.46
N SER A 38 -11.09 10.61 18.66
CA SER A 38 -11.71 11.85 19.18
C SER A 38 -11.81 11.82 20.71
N ASN A 39 -11.82 12.98 21.37
CA ASN A 39 -12.01 12.97 22.83
C ASN A 39 -13.47 12.62 23.11
N ASP A 40 -13.70 11.89 24.19
CA ASP A 40 -15.05 11.49 24.63
C ASP A 40 -15.76 10.52 23.67
N SER A 41 -15.05 9.95 22.68
CA SER A 41 -15.60 8.95 21.76
C SER A 41 -15.52 7.54 22.35
N GLU A 42 -16.53 6.72 22.06
CA GLU A 42 -16.44 5.28 22.27
C GLU A 42 -15.51 4.68 21.21
N THR A 43 -14.41 4.06 21.64
CA THR A 43 -13.37 3.52 20.76
C THR A 43 -13.12 2.06 21.12
N LYS A 44 -12.91 1.22 20.10
CA LYS A 44 -12.39 -0.15 20.28
C LYS A 44 -10.92 -0.19 19.87
N LEU A 45 -10.08 -0.75 20.73
CA LEU A 45 -8.66 -0.97 20.45
C LEU A 45 -8.31 -2.45 20.55
N TYR A 46 -7.46 -2.88 19.63
CA TYR A 46 -6.73 -4.14 19.73
C TYR A 46 -5.51 -3.91 20.61
N ILE A 47 -5.31 -4.77 21.61
CA ILE A 47 -4.30 -4.56 22.64
C ILE A 47 -3.21 -5.61 22.54
N TYR A 48 -1.96 -5.15 22.59
CA TYR A 48 -0.80 -5.95 22.96
C TYR A 48 -0.41 -5.61 24.40
N GLU A 49 -0.41 -6.63 25.27
CA GLU A 49 -0.06 -6.51 26.67
C GLU A 49 1.42 -6.88 26.86
N HIS A 50 2.22 -5.93 27.34
CA HIS A 50 3.63 -6.12 27.62
C HIS A 50 3.87 -6.17 29.14
N ILE A 51 4.06 -7.39 29.66
CA ILE A 51 4.27 -7.64 31.08
C ILE A 51 5.76 -7.84 31.37
N LYS A 52 6.27 -7.08 32.34
CA LYS A 52 7.57 -7.27 32.98
C LYS A 52 7.37 -7.46 34.48
N GLU A 53 8.45 -7.74 35.21
CA GLU A 53 8.41 -7.92 36.67
C GLU A 53 7.87 -6.67 37.40
N ASP A 54 8.17 -5.48 36.89
CA ASP A 54 7.86 -4.17 37.50
C ASP A 54 6.95 -3.28 36.63
N ALA A 55 6.45 -3.77 35.50
CA ALA A 55 5.66 -2.97 34.56
C ALA A 55 4.57 -3.77 33.84
N HIS A 56 3.42 -3.13 33.65
CA HIS A 56 2.32 -3.58 32.81
C HIS A 56 2.01 -2.47 31.80
N ASP A 57 2.56 -2.59 30.59
CA ASP A 57 2.34 -1.63 29.52
C ASP A 57 1.30 -2.16 28.53
N LEU A 58 0.33 -1.33 28.17
CA LEU A 58 -0.64 -1.63 27.12
C LEU A 58 -0.31 -0.82 25.86
N TYR A 59 -0.21 -1.52 24.73
CA TYR A 59 -0.07 -0.93 23.40
C TYR A 59 -1.35 -1.19 22.62
N GLY A 60 -1.95 -0.13 22.09
CA GLY A 60 -3.26 -0.17 21.44
C GLY A 60 -3.19 0.20 19.97
N PHE A 61 -4.05 -0.45 19.17
CA PHE A 61 -4.15 -0.26 17.73
C PHE A 61 -5.62 -0.17 17.32
N LEU A 62 -5.94 0.78 16.43
CA LEU A 62 -7.28 0.87 15.83
C LEU A 62 -7.60 -0.31 14.89
N HIS A 63 -6.57 -0.86 14.24
CA HIS A 63 -6.69 -1.96 13.29
C HIS A 63 -5.85 -3.17 13.70
N GLU A 64 -6.40 -4.36 13.47
CA GLU A 64 -5.72 -5.63 13.77
C GLU A 64 -4.45 -5.81 12.92
N THR A 65 -4.44 -5.32 11.68
CA THR A 65 -3.27 -5.36 10.80
C THR A 65 -2.08 -4.58 11.35
N SER A 66 -2.34 -3.45 12.04
CA SER A 66 -1.29 -2.67 12.71
C SER A 66 -0.71 -3.46 13.89
N LYS A 67 -1.58 -4.09 14.69
CA LYS A 67 -1.16 -4.98 15.79
C LYS A 67 -0.33 -6.15 15.28
N GLN A 68 -0.73 -6.79 14.19
CA GLN A 68 0.02 -7.90 13.60
C GLN A 68 1.41 -7.46 13.13
N LEU A 69 1.52 -6.31 12.46
CA LEU A 69 2.82 -5.78 12.06
C LEU A 69 3.69 -5.43 13.28
N PHE A 70 3.09 -4.86 14.32
CA PHE A 70 3.76 -4.59 15.58
C PHE A 70 4.34 -5.88 16.20
N GLU A 71 3.54 -6.94 16.30
CA GLU A 71 3.96 -8.24 16.84
C GLU A 71 5.06 -8.88 15.98
N GLN A 72 5.00 -8.73 14.65
CA GLN A 72 6.08 -9.14 13.75
C GLN A 72 7.37 -8.37 14.03
N LEU A 73 7.30 -7.05 14.23
CA LEU A 73 8.47 -6.24 14.60
C LEU A 73 9.07 -6.68 15.93
N LEU A 74 8.25 -7.02 16.92
CA LEU A 74 8.72 -7.53 18.21
C LEU A 74 9.42 -8.90 18.13
N SER A 75 9.16 -9.68 17.07
CA SER A 75 9.85 -10.95 16.86
C SER A 75 11.32 -10.78 16.49
N VAL A 76 11.73 -9.57 16.09
CA VAL A 76 13.10 -9.25 15.70
C VAL A 76 13.96 -9.01 16.93
N LYS A 77 15.15 -9.62 16.95
CA LYS A 77 16.09 -9.45 18.07
C LYS A 77 16.43 -7.97 18.28
N ASN A 78 16.40 -7.53 19.54
CA ASN A 78 16.67 -6.15 19.97
C ASN A 78 15.63 -5.10 19.55
N ILE A 79 14.47 -5.50 19.01
CA ILE A 79 13.34 -4.59 18.80
C ILE A 79 12.37 -4.74 19.98
N GLY A 80 12.28 -3.69 20.79
CA GLY A 80 11.30 -3.59 21.87
C GLY A 80 10.05 -2.79 21.48
N PRO A 81 8.99 -2.80 22.32
CA PRO A 81 7.72 -2.12 22.04
C PRO A 81 7.84 -0.65 21.64
N LYS A 82 8.69 0.13 22.31
CA LYS A 82 8.90 1.54 21.96
C LYS A 82 9.52 1.74 20.57
N ALA A 83 10.46 0.87 20.19
CA ALA A 83 11.08 0.91 18.88
C ALA A 83 10.10 0.44 17.80
N ALA A 84 9.32 -0.61 18.07
CA ALA A 84 8.28 -1.09 17.16
C ALA A 84 7.19 -0.03 16.92
N MET A 85 6.73 0.67 17.97
CA MET A 85 5.81 1.81 17.81
C MET A 85 6.43 2.90 16.95
N ALA A 86 7.69 3.28 17.22
CA ALA A 86 8.38 4.30 16.44
C ALA A 86 8.54 3.91 14.96
N ILE A 87 8.72 2.63 14.64
CA ILE A 87 8.75 2.13 13.27
C ILE A 87 7.37 2.23 12.62
N LEU A 88 6.28 1.98 13.35
CA LEU A 88 4.93 2.17 12.82
C LEU A 88 4.59 3.65 12.61
N ASP A 89 5.20 4.56 13.37
CA ASP A 89 4.94 6.01 13.28
C ASP A 89 5.65 6.71 12.11
N ILE A 90 6.62 6.06 11.42
CA ILE A 90 7.32 6.69 10.28
C ILE A 90 6.46 6.78 9.00
N GLY A 91 5.33 6.06 8.95
CA GLY A 91 4.48 5.99 7.77
C GLY A 91 3.31 5.02 7.93
N THR A 92 2.67 4.65 6.83
CA THR A 92 1.58 3.67 6.85
C THR A 92 2.11 2.24 7.04
N ASN A 93 1.25 1.32 7.51
CA ASN A 93 1.60 -0.10 7.60
C ASN A 93 2.17 -0.65 6.27
N GLU A 94 1.62 -0.22 5.15
CA GLU A 94 2.09 -0.60 3.82
C GLU A 94 3.47 -0.03 3.51
N ALA A 95 3.70 1.26 3.78
CA ALA A 95 5.00 1.89 3.57
C ALA A 95 6.10 1.20 4.39
N VAL A 96 5.81 0.85 5.65
CA VAL A 96 6.73 0.11 6.52
C VAL A 96 6.98 -1.30 5.96
N ARG A 97 5.93 -2.04 5.56
CA ARG A 97 6.09 -3.38 4.96
C ARG A 97 6.90 -3.34 3.68
N ASN A 98 6.65 -2.36 2.81
CA ASN A 98 7.37 -2.17 1.56
C ASN A 98 8.84 -1.81 1.81
N ALA A 99 9.13 -0.96 2.79
CA ALA A 99 10.50 -0.65 3.20
C ALA A 99 11.23 -1.90 3.69
N ILE A 100 10.58 -2.77 4.47
CA ILE A 100 11.16 -4.03 4.94
C ILE A 100 11.40 -4.99 3.76
N ALA A 101 10.42 -5.18 2.87
CA ALA A 101 10.51 -6.08 1.72
C ALA A 101 11.56 -5.63 0.69
N GLY A 102 11.63 -4.31 0.44
CA GLY A 102 12.60 -3.66 -0.45
C GLY A 102 13.99 -3.49 0.16
N GLY A 103 14.15 -3.77 1.45
CA GLY A 103 15.42 -3.64 2.16
C GLY A 103 15.88 -2.20 2.38
N ASP A 104 14.93 -1.26 2.52
CA ASP A 104 15.21 0.15 2.79
C ASP A 104 15.55 0.39 4.27
N VAL A 105 16.79 0.05 4.61
CA VAL A 105 17.35 0.26 5.95
C VAL A 105 17.39 1.74 6.34
N LYS A 106 17.49 2.66 5.37
CA LYS A 106 17.56 4.11 5.66
C LYS A 106 16.22 4.65 6.11
N TYR A 107 15.14 4.22 5.47
CA TYR A 107 13.79 4.59 5.86
C TYR A 107 13.48 4.14 7.31
N LEU A 108 13.80 2.89 7.65
CA LEU A 108 13.58 2.37 9.01
C LEU A 108 14.40 3.08 10.09
N GLN A 109 15.56 3.64 9.76
CA GLN A 109 16.39 4.42 10.68
C GLN A 109 15.81 5.80 11.02
N LEU A 110 14.77 6.27 10.31
CA LEU A 110 14.05 7.49 10.69
C LEU A 110 13.28 7.30 12.01
N ALA A 111 12.96 6.06 12.36
CA ALA A 111 12.29 5.72 13.62
C ALA A 111 13.20 6.02 14.82
N LYS A 112 12.71 6.83 15.76
CA LYS A 112 13.46 7.21 16.96
C LYS A 112 13.80 5.98 17.79
N GLY A 113 15.10 5.73 18.00
CA GLY A 113 15.60 4.58 18.75
C GLY A 113 15.94 3.36 17.89
N VAL A 114 15.80 3.45 16.57
CA VAL A 114 16.21 2.41 15.62
C VAL A 114 17.54 2.80 14.97
N GLY A 115 18.62 2.16 15.43
CA GLY A 115 19.94 2.33 14.82
C GLY A 115 20.14 1.44 13.60
N LYS A 116 21.22 1.68 12.84
CA LYS A 116 21.60 0.91 11.64
C LYS A 116 21.50 -0.61 11.82
N ARG A 117 22.12 -1.15 12.88
CA ARG A 117 22.11 -2.60 13.15
C ARG A 117 20.70 -3.16 13.38
N ALA A 118 19.86 -2.43 14.10
CA ALA A 118 18.50 -2.85 14.37
C ALA A 118 17.66 -2.83 13.09
N ALA A 119 17.78 -1.78 12.27
CA ALA A 119 17.11 -1.69 10.97
C ALA A 119 17.55 -2.81 10.00
N GLU A 120 18.85 -3.12 9.95
CA GLU A 120 19.38 -4.24 9.15
C GLU A 120 18.80 -5.58 9.62
N GLN A 121 18.70 -5.81 10.93
CA GLN A 121 18.08 -7.03 11.48
C GLN A 121 16.59 -7.13 11.12
N VAL A 122 15.84 -6.03 11.22
CA VAL A 122 14.42 -5.99 10.84
C VAL A 122 14.25 -6.40 9.38
N VAL A 123 15.04 -5.83 8.47
CA VAL A 123 15.00 -6.21 7.06
C VAL A 123 15.33 -7.69 6.88
N VAL A 124 16.44 -8.17 7.45
CA VAL A 124 16.89 -9.56 7.24
C VAL A 124 15.88 -10.58 7.78
N GLU A 125 15.31 -10.34 8.96
CA GLU A 125 14.45 -11.31 9.62
C GLU A 125 12.99 -11.29 9.14
N LEU A 126 12.52 -10.13 8.66
CA LEU A 126 11.11 -9.95 8.28
C LEU A 126 10.87 -9.88 6.78
N ARG A 127 11.87 -9.59 5.93
CA ARG A 127 11.71 -9.41 4.47
C ARG A 127 10.81 -10.47 3.83
N ASP A 128 11.05 -11.75 4.13
CA ASP A 128 10.29 -12.85 3.54
C ASP A 128 8.93 -13.08 4.25
N LYS A 129 8.80 -12.67 5.52
CA LYS A 129 7.60 -12.86 6.35
C LYS A 129 6.53 -11.79 6.10
N VAL A 130 6.93 -10.52 5.92
CA VAL A 130 5.98 -9.44 5.63
C VAL A 130 5.42 -9.52 4.21
N GLY A 131 6.16 -10.12 3.26
CA GLY A 131 5.68 -10.37 1.89
C GLY A 131 4.69 -11.54 1.77
N ALA A 132 4.78 -12.54 2.66
CA ALA A 132 3.94 -13.74 2.63
C ALA A 132 2.56 -13.58 3.30
N THR A 133 2.31 -12.46 3.99
CA THR A 133 1.06 -12.23 4.75
C THR A 133 -0.06 -11.57 3.94
N VAL A 134 -0.02 -11.69 2.61
CA VAL A 134 -1.17 -11.38 1.73
C VAL A 134 -1.47 -12.63 0.91
N GLY A 135 -2.12 -13.59 1.56
CA GLY A 135 -2.41 -14.89 0.98
C GLY A 135 -3.26 -15.76 1.89
N ASP A 136 -4.46 -15.30 2.23
CA ASP A 136 -5.60 -16.22 2.29
C ASP A 136 -6.82 -15.56 1.62
N GLY A 137 -7.41 -16.32 0.71
CA GLY A 137 -8.42 -15.84 -0.22
C GLY A 137 -9.83 -16.00 0.33
N ALA A 138 -10.75 -15.41 -0.43
CA ALA A 138 -12.12 -15.90 -0.56
C ALA A 138 -12.94 -15.99 0.73
N GLU A 139 -13.27 -14.85 1.34
CA GLU A 139 -14.58 -14.58 1.94
C GLU A 139 -14.59 -13.18 2.57
N ASN A 140 -14.75 -12.15 1.76
CA ASN A 140 -15.36 -10.89 2.19
C ASN A 140 -15.82 -10.10 0.95
N LEU A 141 -16.76 -10.71 0.25
CA LEU A 141 -17.41 -10.18 -0.94
C LEU A 141 -18.46 -9.10 -0.63
N VAL A 142 -18.70 -8.68 0.62
CA VAL A 142 -19.86 -7.79 0.90
C VAL A 142 -19.67 -6.68 1.95
N HIS A 143 -18.64 -6.62 2.79
CA HIS A 143 -18.50 -5.50 3.75
C HIS A 143 -17.09 -4.89 3.74
N ARG A 144 -16.75 -4.21 2.64
CA ARG A 144 -15.71 -3.18 2.62
C ARG A 144 -16.37 -1.85 2.94
N SER A 145 -16.21 -1.37 4.16
CA SER A 145 -16.54 -0.01 4.55
C SER A 145 -15.37 0.55 5.34
N GLY A 146 -14.57 1.33 4.63
CA GLY A 146 -13.26 1.87 5.03
C GLY A 146 -12.43 2.34 3.84
N VAL A 147 -12.71 1.81 2.64
CA VAL A 147 -12.49 2.50 1.36
C VAL A 147 -13.88 2.88 0.88
N ASN A 148 -14.10 4.16 0.60
CA ASN A 148 -15.36 4.60 0.01
C ASN A 148 -15.62 3.74 -1.24
N ALA A 149 -16.74 3.02 -1.24
CA ALA A 149 -17.22 2.27 -2.40
C ALA A 149 -17.60 3.18 -3.59
N ASN A 150 -17.37 4.49 -3.44
CA ASN A 150 -17.49 5.54 -4.45
C ASN A 150 -16.13 6.18 -4.79
N ASP A 151 -15.00 5.50 -4.54
CA ASP A 151 -13.71 6.01 -5.01
C ASP A 151 -13.63 5.81 -6.54
N GLU A 152 -14.37 6.65 -7.25
CA GLU A 152 -14.37 6.78 -8.71
C GLU A 152 -12.94 6.93 -9.23
N ALA A 153 -12.02 7.47 -8.42
CA ALA A 153 -10.61 7.57 -8.77
C ALA A 153 -9.91 6.20 -8.82
N LEU A 154 -10.19 5.30 -7.87
CA LEU A 154 -9.63 3.94 -7.90
C LEU A 154 -10.23 3.13 -9.05
N GLN A 155 -11.55 3.21 -9.25
CA GLN A 155 -12.21 2.54 -10.38
C GLN A 155 -11.77 3.13 -11.72
N ALA A 156 -11.53 4.44 -11.79
CA ALA A 156 -10.94 5.08 -12.95
C ALA A 156 -9.53 4.53 -13.17
N LEU A 157 -8.64 4.54 -12.17
CA LEU A 157 -7.26 4.03 -12.32
C LEU A 157 -7.21 2.58 -12.80
N VAL A 158 -8.07 1.71 -12.27
CA VAL A 158 -8.18 0.31 -12.73
C VAL A 158 -8.73 0.23 -14.17
N SER A 159 -9.74 1.05 -14.51
CA SER A 159 -10.27 1.15 -15.89
C SER A 159 -9.24 1.72 -16.88
N LEU A 160 -8.36 2.59 -16.39
CA LEU A 160 -7.25 3.21 -17.10
C LEU A 160 -6.07 2.24 -17.30
N GLY A 161 -6.14 1.00 -16.77
CA GLY A 161 -5.20 -0.09 -17.01
C GLY A 161 -4.08 -0.25 -15.96
N TYR A 162 -4.18 0.45 -14.83
CA TYR A 162 -3.24 0.32 -13.72
C TYR A 162 -3.56 -0.89 -12.84
N THR A 163 -2.53 -1.59 -12.39
CA THR A 163 -2.70 -2.68 -11.41
C THR A 163 -2.86 -2.10 -10.00
N GLU A 164 -3.47 -2.84 -9.07
CA GLU A 164 -3.62 -2.40 -7.67
C GLU A 164 -2.24 -2.10 -7.02
N SER A 165 -1.14 -2.71 -7.51
CA SER A 165 0.21 -2.39 -7.04
C SER A 165 0.78 -1.09 -7.61
N ASP A 166 0.31 -0.62 -8.77
CA ASP A 166 0.75 0.67 -9.34
C ASP A 166 0.10 1.85 -8.61
N ALA A 167 -1.10 1.65 -8.06
CA ALA A 167 -1.82 2.63 -7.25
C ALA A 167 -1.13 2.93 -5.90
N GLN A 168 -0.25 2.05 -5.42
CA GLN A 168 0.52 2.28 -4.18
C GLN A 168 1.62 3.35 -4.33
N ASN A 169 2.03 3.69 -5.57
CA ASN A 169 2.88 4.85 -5.86
C ASN A 169 2.01 6.10 -6.14
N VAL A 170 1.18 6.47 -5.16
CA VAL A 170 0.14 7.52 -5.23
C VAL A 170 0.68 8.84 -5.81
N THR A 171 1.91 9.24 -5.48
CA THR A 171 2.52 10.49 -5.98
C THR A 171 2.77 10.49 -7.49
N THR A 172 3.16 9.35 -8.06
CA THR A 172 3.40 9.22 -9.51
C THR A 172 2.09 8.93 -10.25
N ALA A 173 1.22 8.09 -9.68
CA ALA A 173 -0.08 7.77 -10.25
C ALA A 173 -0.97 9.01 -10.42
N ILE A 174 -1.00 9.91 -9.43
CA ILE A 174 -1.79 11.15 -9.49
C ILE A 174 -1.27 12.10 -10.58
N SER A 175 0.06 12.25 -10.71
CA SER A 175 0.62 13.16 -11.73
C SER A 175 0.35 12.67 -13.16
N VAL A 176 0.43 11.36 -13.40
CA VAL A 176 0.08 10.76 -14.70
C VAL A 176 -1.43 10.81 -14.96
N ALA A 177 -2.27 10.62 -13.93
CA ALA A 177 -3.71 10.76 -14.04
C ALA A 177 -4.14 12.19 -14.42
N HIS A 178 -3.54 13.21 -13.80
CA HIS A 178 -3.77 14.61 -14.17
C HIS A 178 -3.38 14.88 -15.63
N ALA A 179 -2.19 14.42 -16.06
CA ALA A 179 -1.73 14.59 -17.43
C ALA A 179 -2.66 13.91 -18.45
N ARG A 180 -3.10 12.68 -18.16
CA ARG A 180 -4.03 11.92 -19.01
C ARG A 180 -5.40 12.60 -19.09
N GLY A 181 -5.93 13.08 -17.98
CA GLY A 181 -7.22 13.78 -17.93
C GLY A 181 -7.22 15.03 -18.81
N VAL A 182 -6.15 15.85 -18.74
CA VAL A 182 -5.99 17.02 -19.62
C VAL A 182 -5.89 16.61 -21.09
N ALA A 183 -5.09 15.59 -21.41
CA ALA A 183 -4.93 15.12 -22.78
C ALA A 183 -6.25 14.62 -23.40
N MET A 184 -7.08 13.90 -22.64
CA MET A 184 -8.39 13.44 -23.09
C MET A 184 -9.36 14.59 -23.31
N LEU A 185 -9.41 15.55 -22.38
CA LEU A 185 -10.27 16.72 -22.50
C LEU A 185 -9.94 17.52 -23.77
N VAL A 186 -8.66 17.79 -24.00
CA VAL A 186 -8.18 18.50 -25.20
C VAL A 186 -8.52 17.70 -26.46
N GLY A 187 -8.27 16.39 -26.45
CA GLY A 187 -8.62 15.52 -27.57
C GLY A 187 -10.12 15.56 -27.89
N LYS A 188 -10.97 15.57 -26.87
CA LYS A 188 -12.43 15.64 -27.06
C LYS A 188 -12.90 17.01 -27.54
N GLN A 189 -12.29 18.10 -27.04
CA GLN A 189 -12.56 19.45 -27.52
C GLN A 189 -12.14 19.65 -28.99
N ALA A 190 -11.11 18.93 -29.43
CA ALA A 190 -10.66 18.89 -30.82
C ALA A 190 -11.43 17.87 -31.70
N ASP A 191 -12.52 17.28 -31.19
CA ASP A 191 -13.35 16.26 -31.84
C ASP A 191 -12.57 15.01 -32.32
N LEU A 192 -11.50 14.65 -31.61
CA LEU A 192 -10.77 13.41 -31.85
C LEU A 192 -11.52 12.21 -31.26
N LYS A 193 -11.51 11.09 -32.00
CA LYS A 193 -11.97 9.80 -31.46
C LYS A 193 -10.94 9.25 -30.49
N ILE A 194 -11.34 9.11 -29.23
CA ILE A 194 -10.51 8.51 -28.17
C ILE A 194 -10.89 7.03 -28.06
N ALA A 195 -9.89 6.16 -28.05
CA ALA A 195 -10.04 4.74 -27.82
C ALA A 195 -9.07 4.29 -26.71
N GLU A 196 -9.52 3.34 -25.90
CA GLU A 196 -8.75 2.83 -24.77
C GLU A 196 -8.57 1.32 -24.87
N TYR A 197 -7.37 0.87 -24.52
CA TYR A 197 -6.98 -0.52 -24.63
C TYR A 197 -6.22 -0.96 -23.39
N THR A 198 -6.62 -2.12 -22.86
CA THR A 198 -5.91 -2.74 -21.73
C THR A 198 -4.58 -3.33 -22.21
N PRO A 199 -3.58 -3.45 -21.32
CA PRO A 199 -2.32 -4.13 -21.65
C PRO A 199 -2.54 -5.55 -22.20
N LEU A 200 -3.57 -6.25 -21.72
CA LEU A 200 -3.93 -7.59 -22.18
C LEU A 200 -4.39 -7.58 -23.64
N GLN A 201 -5.27 -6.63 -24.02
CA GLN A 201 -5.77 -6.50 -25.39
C GLN A 201 -4.65 -6.16 -26.37
N ILE A 202 -3.73 -5.26 -25.97
CA ILE A 202 -2.56 -4.91 -26.79
C ILE A 202 -1.67 -6.14 -27.00
N LYS A 203 -1.35 -6.87 -25.93
CA LYS A 203 -0.55 -8.11 -26.02
C LYS A 203 -1.22 -9.16 -26.89
N GLN A 204 -2.51 -9.43 -26.68
CA GLN A 204 -3.27 -10.39 -27.49
C GLN A 204 -3.30 -9.99 -28.97
N SER A 205 -3.48 -8.71 -29.30
CA SER A 205 -3.50 -8.25 -30.68
C SER A 205 -2.17 -8.40 -31.40
N LEU A 206 -1.04 -8.30 -30.69
CA LEU A 206 0.30 -8.37 -31.29
C LEU A 206 0.85 -9.78 -31.31
N THR A 207 0.69 -10.55 -30.23
CA THR A 207 1.36 -11.86 -30.07
C THR A 207 0.40 -13.04 -30.17
N GLY A 208 -0.91 -12.81 -30.23
CA GLY A 208 -1.94 -13.85 -30.27
C GLY A 208 -2.26 -14.49 -28.90
N TYR A 209 -1.56 -14.13 -27.82
CA TYR A 209 -1.81 -14.63 -26.47
C TYR A 209 -1.46 -13.59 -25.40
N GLY A 210 -2.30 -13.47 -24.37
CA GLY A 210 -2.27 -12.34 -23.43
C GLY A 210 -1.12 -12.31 -22.40
N ARG A 211 -0.24 -13.30 -22.42
CA ARG A 211 0.86 -13.46 -21.44
C ARG A 211 2.24 -13.08 -21.98
N ALA A 212 2.31 -12.38 -23.12
CA ALA A 212 3.58 -11.95 -23.69
C ALA A 212 4.35 -10.98 -22.77
N THR A 213 5.67 -11.16 -22.72
CA THR A 213 6.61 -10.28 -22.01
C THR A 213 6.83 -8.97 -22.76
N LYS A 214 7.36 -7.93 -22.09
CA LYS A 214 7.61 -6.61 -22.72
C LYS A 214 8.54 -6.73 -23.94
N GLN A 215 9.61 -7.52 -23.82
CA GLN A 215 10.53 -7.79 -24.93
C GLN A 215 9.85 -8.51 -26.11
N GLN A 216 8.95 -9.45 -25.83
CA GLN A 216 8.19 -10.14 -26.90
C GLN A 216 7.26 -9.18 -27.64
N VAL A 217 6.60 -8.26 -26.92
CA VAL A 217 5.75 -7.23 -27.55
C VAL A 217 6.60 -6.31 -28.44
N GLN A 218 7.74 -5.85 -27.95
CA GLN A 218 8.67 -4.99 -28.70
C GLN A 218 9.18 -5.65 -29.99
N GLU A 219 9.54 -6.94 -29.94
CA GLU A 219 9.97 -7.67 -31.14
C GLU A 219 8.81 -7.85 -32.13
N MET A 220 7.60 -8.09 -31.64
CA MET A 220 6.41 -8.20 -32.50
C MET A 220 6.05 -6.87 -33.16
N VAL A 221 6.25 -5.73 -32.48
CA VAL A 221 6.10 -4.39 -33.09
C VAL A 221 7.11 -4.20 -34.22
N LYS A 222 8.38 -4.54 -33.99
CA LYS A 222 9.43 -4.49 -35.01
C LYS A 222 9.07 -5.34 -36.24
N ILE A 223 8.66 -6.60 -36.02
CA ILE A 223 8.27 -7.52 -37.09
C ILE A 223 7.05 -6.98 -37.85
N SER A 224 6.02 -6.52 -37.14
CA SER A 224 4.77 -6.04 -37.74
C SER A 224 4.95 -4.79 -38.61
N LEU A 225 5.92 -3.94 -38.26
CA LEU A 225 6.23 -2.70 -38.99
C LEU A 225 7.41 -2.84 -39.97
N GLY A 226 8.02 -4.02 -40.07
CA GLY A 226 9.18 -4.26 -40.95
C GLY A 226 10.44 -3.48 -40.56
N LEU A 227 10.63 -3.19 -39.27
CA LEU A 227 11.76 -2.41 -38.77
C LEU A 227 13.02 -3.28 -38.65
N GLN A 228 14.20 -2.67 -38.89
CA GLN A 228 15.48 -3.38 -38.76
C GLN A 228 15.86 -3.64 -37.29
N GLU A 229 15.44 -2.76 -36.39
CA GLU A 229 15.70 -2.85 -34.95
C GLU A 229 14.45 -2.51 -34.13
N VAL A 230 14.48 -2.88 -32.85
CA VAL A 230 13.40 -2.58 -31.91
C VAL A 230 13.34 -1.05 -31.70
N PRO A 231 12.16 -0.42 -31.80
CA PRO A 231 12.01 1.02 -31.59
C PRO A 231 12.54 1.45 -30.22
N LYS A 232 13.34 2.51 -30.21
CA LYS A 232 13.82 3.18 -29.00
C LYS A 232 13.40 4.66 -29.01
N PRO A 233 13.14 5.28 -27.84
CA PRO A 233 13.15 4.70 -26.49
C PRO A 233 11.99 3.71 -26.27
N ASP A 234 12.02 2.94 -25.17
CA ASP A 234 11.04 1.88 -24.90
C ASP A 234 9.58 2.34 -25.01
N ASP A 235 9.28 3.58 -24.62
CA ASP A 235 7.94 4.18 -24.69
C ASP A 235 7.44 4.34 -26.14
N CYS A 236 8.36 4.47 -27.11
CA CYS A 236 8.03 4.52 -28.54
C CYS A 236 7.46 3.18 -29.01
N ALA A 237 8.03 2.07 -28.55
CA ALA A 237 7.52 0.74 -28.89
C ALA A 237 6.14 0.50 -28.28
N ASP A 238 5.90 0.98 -27.05
CA ASP A 238 4.59 0.89 -26.39
C ASP A 238 3.52 1.74 -27.12
N ALA A 239 3.87 2.92 -27.63
CA ALA A 239 2.99 3.75 -28.44
C ALA A 239 2.66 3.10 -29.80
N LEU A 240 3.65 2.54 -30.48
CA LEU A 240 3.45 1.81 -31.75
C LEU A 240 2.59 0.56 -31.55
N ALA A 241 2.76 -0.16 -30.44
CA ALA A 241 1.94 -1.29 -30.08
C ALA A 241 0.45 -0.91 -29.96
N ALA A 242 0.15 0.21 -29.28
CA ALA A 242 -1.21 0.73 -29.17
C ALA A 242 -1.79 1.16 -30.54
N ALA A 243 -0.97 1.76 -31.40
CA ALA A 243 -1.39 2.16 -32.75
C ALA A 243 -1.72 0.96 -33.65
N ILE A 244 -0.90 -0.09 -33.63
CA ILE A 244 -1.16 -1.35 -34.36
C ILE A 244 -2.46 -1.98 -33.88
N MET A 245 -2.66 -2.05 -32.56
CA MET A 245 -3.88 -2.55 -31.95
C MET A 245 -5.11 -1.78 -32.45
N HIS A 246 -5.05 -0.44 -32.41
CA HIS A 246 -6.14 0.42 -32.89
C HIS A 246 -6.43 0.21 -34.38
N SER A 247 -5.38 0.05 -35.20
CA SER A 247 -5.52 -0.22 -36.63
C SER A 247 -6.19 -1.56 -36.92
N ASN A 248 -5.95 -2.56 -36.08
CA ASN A 248 -6.53 -3.90 -36.23
C ASN A 248 -7.99 -3.99 -35.73
N HIS A 249 -8.45 -3.02 -34.92
CA HIS A 249 -9.82 -2.95 -34.38
C HIS A 249 -10.74 -1.98 -35.16
N ARG A 250 -10.27 -1.43 -36.29
CA ARG A 250 -11.04 -0.56 -37.20
C ARG A 250 -11.57 -1.33 -38.39
#